data_AF-V4HK44-F1
#
_entry.id   AF-V4HK44-F1
#
_cell.length_a   1.000
_cell.length_b   1.000
_cell.length_c   1.000
_cell.angle_alpha   90.00
_cell.angle_beta   90.00
_cell.angle_gamma   90.00
#
_symmetry.space_group_name_H-M   'P 1'
#
loop_
_entity.id
_entity.type
_entity.pdbx_description
1 polymer ?
#
loop_
_entity_poly.entity_id
_entity_poly.type
_entity_poly.pdbx_seq_one_letter_code
_entity_poly.pdbx_strand_id
1 'polypeptide(L)'
;MIESTETINFSTALLGLTLHILIWEKLPDWGTWFTALIHKLPKPLAYLYEAWQCPYCFGFWIALCLHGITQQFTLPGLQVMPGVLGIAAVPIAWFLDALVTALFIYVGSLLLKALAGPALSGHQQLMAFKQSQK
;
A
#
# COMPACT_ATOMS: atom_id res chain seq x y z
N MET A 1 -26.94 24.20 3.62
CA MET A 1 -25.51 24.36 3.28
C MET A 1 -24.72 23.57 4.31
N ILE A 2 -24.46 22.30 4.03
CA ILE A 2 -23.59 21.48 4.85
C ILE A 2 -22.28 21.43 4.08
N GLU A 3 -21.33 22.25 4.51
CA GLU A 3 -19.95 22.19 4.03
C GLU A 3 -19.27 21.07 4.82
N SER A 4 -19.49 19.83 4.40
CA SER A 4 -18.68 18.72 4.86
C SER A 4 -17.34 18.84 4.14
N THR A 5 -16.28 19.17 4.90
CA THR A 5 -14.92 19.06 4.40
C THR A 5 -14.66 17.58 4.10
N GLU A 6 -14.87 17.18 2.85
CA GLU A 6 -14.57 15.86 2.29
C GLU A 6 -13.04 15.68 2.29
N THR A 7 -12.47 15.44 3.48
CA THR A 7 -11.04 15.22 3.62
C THR A 7 -10.72 13.78 3.23
N ILE A 8 -9.75 13.62 2.32
CA ILE A 8 -9.28 12.30 1.90
C ILE A 8 -8.74 11.56 3.12
N ASN A 9 -9.22 10.34 3.34
CA ASN A 9 -8.74 9.51 4.43
C ASN A 9 -7.58 8.62 3.95
N PHE A 10 -6.38 8.96 4.41
CA PHE A 10 -5.15 8.23 4.08
C PHE A 10 -4.89 7.01 4.96
N SER A 11 -5.69 6.73 5.99
CA SER A 11 -5.44 5.65 6.95
C SER A 11 -5.37 4.28 6.27
N THR A 12 -6.34 3.96 5.41
CA THR A 12 -6.38 2.69 4.66
C THR A 12 -5.21 2.57 3.70
N ALA A 13 -4.86 3.66 3.00
CA ALA A 13 -3.72 3.70 2.10
C ALA A 13 -2.38 3.50 2.82
N LEU A 14 -2.18 4.15 3.98
CA LEU A 14 -0.96 4.02 4.78
C LEU A 14 -0.82 2.63 5.40
N LEU A 15 -1.92 2.05 5.88
CA LEU A 15 -1.93 0.67 6.36
C LEU A 15 -1.59 -0.31 5.24
N GLY A 16 -2.24 -0.17 4.07
CA GLY A 16 -1.95 -1.00 2.90
C GLY A 16 -0.50 -0.86 2.42
N LEU A 17 0.04 0.36 2.42
CA LEU A 17 1.45 0.63 2.09
C LEU A 17 2.40 -0.05 3.10
N THR A 18 2.11 0.07 4.39
CA THR A 18 2.93 -0.54 5.45
C THR A 18 2.94 -2.07 5.32
N LEU A 19 1.77 -2.67 5.02
CA LEU A 19 1.67 -4.10 4.78
C LEU A 19 2.46 -4.53 3.53
N HIS A 20 2.39 -3.76 2.45
CA HIS A 20 3.16 -4.04 1.24
C HIS A 20 4.67 -4.02 1.51
N ILE A 21 5.16 -2.99 2.20
CA ILE A 21 6.58 -2.88 2.59
C ILE A 21 6.97 -4.03 3.52
N LEU A 22 6.14 -4.36 4.52
CA LEU A 22 6.44 -5.45 5.44
C LEU A 22 6.58 -6.78 4.70
N ILE A 23 5.62 -7.12 3.83
CA ILE A 23 5.55 -8.43 3.18
C ILE A 23 6.60 -8.59 2.08
N TRP A 24 6.82 -7.58 1.25
CA TRP A 24 7.71 -7.70 0.09
C TRP A 24 9.09 -7.08 0.28
N GLU A 25 9.26 -6.10 1.16
CA GLU A 25 10.56 -5.43 1.35
C GLU A 25 11.26 -5.78 2.66
N LYS A 26 10.56 -6.22 3.72
CA LYS A 26 11.18 -6.48 5.04
C LYS A 26 11.17 -7.92 5.50
N LEU A 27 10.06 -8.65 5.31
CA LEU A 27 9.95 -10.05 5.69
C LEU A 27 10.98 -10.97 5.00
N PRO A 28 11.32 -10.77 3.71
CA PRO A 28 12.38 -11.56 3.07
C PRO A 28 13.77 -11.36 3.72
N ASP A 29 14.04 -10.17 4.27
CA ASP A 29 15.33 -9.81 4.88
C ASP A 29 15.43 -10.27 6.36
N TRP A 30 14.30 -10.52 7.04
CA TRP A 30 14.26 -10.88 8.47
C TRP A 30 14.70 -12.32 8.78
N GLY A 31 15.04 -13.13 7.77
CA GLY A 31 15.67 -14.44 7.93
C GLY A 31 15.20 -15.48 6.93
N THR A 32 15.85 -16.65 6.93
CA THR A 32 15.57 -17.73 5.95
C THR A 32 14.26 -18.49 6.21
N TRP A 33 13.61 -18.27 7.35
CA TRP A 33 12.36 -18.96 7.69
C TRP A 33 11.19 -18.52 6.80
N PHE A 34 11.12 -17.24 6.43
CA PHE A 34 10.04 -16.71 5.60
C PHE A 34 10.20 -17.20 4.15
N THR A 35 11.41 -17.14 3.61
CA THR A 35 11.69 -17.68 2.27
C THR A 35 11.48 -19.20 2.23
N ALA A 36 11.85 -19.94 3.28
CA ALA A 36 11.54 -21.37 3.40
C ALA A 36 10.03 -21.65 3.48
N LEU A 37 9.25 -20.77 4.12
CA LEU A 37 7.78 -20.86 4.13
C LEU A 37 7.21 -20.66 2.72
N ILE A 38 7.64 -19.60 2.01
CA ILE A 38 7.24 -19.33 0.62
C ILE A 38 7.52 -20.53 -0.29
N HIS A 39 8.67 -21.18 -0.14
CA HIS A 39 8.99 -22.39 -0.92
C HIS A 39 8.14 -23.62 -0.58
N LYS A 40 7.52 -23.67 0.61
CA LYS A 40 6.60 -24.74 1.00
C LYS A 40 5.15 -24.44 0.63
N LEU A 41 4.83 -23.25 0.13
CA LEU A 41 3.48 -22.91 -0.26
C LEU A 41 3.03 -23.72 -1.50
N PRO A 42 1.75 -24.11 -1.56
CA PRO A 42 1.19 -24.75 -2.75
C PRO A 42 1.27 -23.80 -3.94
N LYS A 43 1.51 -24.37 -5.14
CA LYS A 43 1.71 -23.64 -6.41
C LYS A 43 0.82 -22.40 -6.62
N PRO A 44 -0.52 -22.44 -6.44
CA PRO A 44 -1.35 -21.26 -6.68
C PRO A 44 -1.03 -20.09 -5.74
N LEU A 45 -0.65 -20.38 -4.50
CA LEU A 45 -0.42 -19.37 -3.47
C LEU A 45 1.00 -18.77 -3.59
N ALA A 46 1.97 -19.59 -4.01
CA ALA A 46 3.28 -19.10 -4.44
C ALA A 46 3.17 -18.16 -5.65
N TYR A 47 2.37 -18.55 -6.65
CA TYR A 47 2.09 -17.68 -7.81
C TYR A 47 1.45 -16.35 -7.38
N LEU A 48 0.48 -16.38 -6.48
CA LEU A 48 -0.17 -15.16 -5.98
C LEU A 48 0.83 -14.23 -5.30
N TYR A 49 1.74 -14.77 -4.49
CA TYR A 49 2.78 -14.00 -3.81
C TYR A 49 3.72 -13.30 -4.80
N GLU A 50 4.14 -13.99 -5.87
CA GLU A 50 5.00 -13.43 -6.91
C GLU A 50 4.23 -12.39 -7.76
N ALA A 51 3.00 -12.70 -8.17
CA ALA A 51 2.19 -11.81 -9.00
C ALA A 51 1.76 -10.53 -8.27
N TRP A 52 1.58 -10.59 -6.95
CA TRP A 52 1.17 -9.44 -6.12
C TRP A 52 2.34 -8.61 -5.60
N GLN A 53 3.56 -8.83 -6.06
CA GLN A 53 4.69 -7.97 -5.70
C GLN A 53 4.49 -6.50 -6.14
N CYS A 54 3.69 -6.26 -7.18
CA CYS A 54 3.32 -4.91 -7.60
C CYS A 54 2.47 -4.19 -6.52
N PRO A 55 2.88 -2.99 -6.04
CA PRO A 55 2.18 -2.28 -4.98
C PRO A 55 0.74 -1.90 -5.35
N TYR A 56 0.46 -1.67 -6.64
CA TYR A 56 -0.89 -1.40 -7.12
C TYR A 56 -1.76 -2.67 -7.10
N CYS A 57 -1.23 -3.80 -7.59
CA CYS A 57 -1.96 -5.06 -7.66
C CYS A 57 -2.31 -5.60 -6.27
N PHE A 58 -1.34 -5.64 -5.37
CA PHE A 58 -1.60 -5.97 -3.96
C PHE A 58 -2.49 -4.91 -3.30
N GLY A 59 -2.21 -3.63 -3.59
CA GLY A 59 -2.92 -2.47 -3.06
C GLY A 59 -4.42 -2.55 -3.24
N PHE A 60 -4.89 -2.99 -4.40
CA PHE A 60 -6.31 -3.16 -4.68
C PHE A 60 -6.97 -4.20 -3.77
N TRP A 61 -6.39 -5.40 -3.68
CA TRP A 61 -6.96 -6.48 -2.87
C TRP A 61 -6.88 -6.19 -1.38
N ILE A 62 -5.77 -5.63 -0.91
CA ILE A 62 -5.64 -5.26 0.49
C ILE A 62 -6.56 -4.10 0.84
N ALA A 63 -6.80 -3.14 -0.07
CA ALA A 63 -7.73 -2.05 0.17
C ALA A 63 -9.17 -2.56 0.32
N LEU A 64 -9.62 -3.49 -0.52
CA LEU A 64 -10.94 -4.14 -0.33
C LEU A 64 -11.03 -4.88 1.01
N CYS A 65 -9.97 -5.59 1.39
CA CYS A 65 -9.94 -6.35 2.64
C CYS A 65 -9.96 -5.40 3.85
N LEU A 66 -9.13 -4.35 3.82
CA LEU A 66 -9.10 -3.31 4.85
C LEU A 66 -10.43 -2.58 4.94
N HIS A 67 -11.04 -2.22 3.81
CA HIS A 67 -12.37 -1.63 3.77
C HIS A 67 -13.41 -2.52 4.47
N GLY A 68 -13.41 -3.83 4.16
CA GLY A 68 -14.31 -4.79 4.79
C GLY A 68 -14.13 -4.89 6.31
N ILE A 69 -12.89 -4.75 6.82
CA ILE A 69 -12.58 -4.87 8.24
C ILE A 69 -12.79 -3.55 8.99
N THR A 70 -12.34 -2.43 8.44
CA THR A 70 -12.34 -1.12 9.11
C THR A 70 -13.58 -0.29 8.81
N GLN A 71 -14.32 -0.64 7.75
CA GLN A 71 -15.47 0.11 7.23
C GLN A 71 -15.11 1.57 6.89
N GLN A 72 -13.84 1.83 6.55
CA GLN A 72 -13.35 3.16 6.18
C GLN A 72 -13.24 3.30 4.67
N PHE A 73 -13.72 4.42 4.14
CA PHE A 73 -13.50 4.84 2.76
C PHE A 73 -12.30 5.78 2.69
N THR A 74 -11.47 5.64 1.65
CA THR A 74 -10.46 6.65 1.28
C THR A 74 -11.13 7.92 0.76
N LEU A 75 -12.20 7.78 -0.02
CA LEU A 75 -13.04 8.88 -0.51
C LEU A 75 -14.40 8.88 0.22
N PRO A 76 -14.62 9.79 1.19
CA PRO A 76 -15.86 9.81 1.98
C PRO A 76 -17.12 9.96 1.11
N GLY A 77 -17.04 10.69 -0.01
CA GLY A 77 -18.14 10.85 -0.96
C GLY A 77 -18.64 9.55 -1.61
N LEU A 78 -17.86 8.47 -1.60
CA LEU A 78 -18.33 7.15 -2.06
C LEU A 78 -19.25 6.48 -1.03
N GLN A 79 -19.20 6.89 0.24
CA GLN A 79 -20.03 6.32 1.30
C GLN A 79 -21.52 6.65 1.12
N VAL A 80 -21.83 7.81 0.54
CA VAL A 80 -23.22 8.24 0.30
C VAL A 80 -23.81 7.69 -1.01
N MET A 81 -22.97 7.11 -1.88
CA MET A 81 -23.38 6.61 -3.20
C MET A 81 -24.53 5.59 -3.16
N PRO A 82 -24.56 4.62 -2.21
CA PRO A 82 -25.70 3.69 -2.08
C PRO A 82 -27.02 4.38 -1.71
N GLY A 83 -26.96 5.52 -1.02
CA GLY A 83 -28.14 6.29 -0.67
C GLY A 83 -28.81 6.97 -1.87
N VAL A 84 -28.05 7.23 -2.94
CA VAL A 84 -28.54 7.92 -4.15
C VAL A 84 -28.87 6.93 -5.27
N LEU A 85 -28.04 5.91 -5.47
CA LEU A 85 -28.13 4.96 -6.59
C LEU A 85 -28.68 3.58 -6.18
N GLY A 86 -29.00 3.39 -4.90
CA GLY A 86 -29.53 2.14 -4.35
C GLY A 86 -28.45 1.10 -4.02
N ILE A 87 -28.89 -0.07 -3.55
CA ILE A 87 -28.01 -1.10 -2.98
C ILE A 87 -27.02 -1.69 -3.99
N ALA A 88 -27.33 -1.65 -5.29
CA ALA A 88 -26.43 -2.09 -6.35
C ALA A 88 -25.17 -1.21 -6.46
N ALA A 89 -25.18 0.01 -5.92
CA ALA A 89 -24.03 0.90 -5.93
C ALA A 89 -23.01 0.59 -4.81
N VAL A 90 -23.35 -0.26 -3.83
CA VAL A 90 -22.41 -0.67 -2.76
C VAL A 90 -21.13 -1.31 -3.32
N PRO A 91 -21.18 -2.39 -4.12
CA PRO A 91 -19.96 -2.99 -4.66
C PRO A 91 -19.21 -2.05 -5.60
N ILE A 92 -19.91 -1.15 -6.29
CA ILE A 92 -19.30 -0.15 -7.17
C ILE A 92 -18.51 0.87 -6.34
N ALA A 93 -19.09 1.38 -5.25
CA ALA A 93 -18.43 2.29 -4.33
C ALA A 93 -17.17 1.66 -3.72
N TRP A 94 -17.24 0.40 -3.29
CA TRP A 94 -16.09 -0.32 -2.73
C TRP A 94 -14.98 -0.52 -3.75
N PHE A 95 -15.36 -0.88 -4.98
CA PHE A 95 -14.42 -1.07 -6.06
C PHE A 95 -13.69 0.23 -6.43
N LEU A 96 -14.44 1.34 -6.56
CA LEU A 96 -13.89 2.65 -6.87
C LEU A 96 -12.98 3.16 -5.74
N ASP A 97 -13.38 2.97 -4.49
CA ASP A 97 -12.56 3.35 -3.34
C ASP A 97 -11.24 2.58 -3.32
N ALA A 98 -11.31 1.26 -3.48
CA ALA A 98 -10.13 0.40 -3.52
C ALA A 98 -9.15 0.75 -4.65
N LEU A 99 -9.64 1.17 -5.82
CA LEU A 99 -8.80 1.66 -6.92
C LEU A 99 -8.01 2.92 -6.53
N VAL A 100 -8.66 3.85 -5.84
CA VAL A 100 -8.04 5.10 -5.39
C VAL A 100 -7.05 4.83 -4.26
N THR A 101 -7.40 3.97 -3.30
CA THR A 101 -6.48 3.53 -2.24
C THR A 101 -5.25 2.85 -2.84
N ALA A 102 -5.42 1.97 -3.83
CA ALA A 102 -4.32 1.28 -4.51
C ALA A 102 -3.38 2.26 -5.24
N LEU A 103 -3.94 3.31 -5.86
CA LEU A 103 -3.14 4.38 -6.46
C LEU A 103 -2.29 5.12 -5.42
N PHE A 104 -2.86 5.45 -4.25
CA PHE A 104 -2.09 6.09 -3.17
C PHE A 104 -1.00 5.17 -2.61
N ILE A 105 -1.25 3.86 -2.48
CA ILE A 105 -0.24 2.88 -2.09
C ILE A 105 0.91 2.86 -3.11
N TYR A 106 0.57 2.83 -4.40
CA TYR A 106 1.57 2.86 -5.47
C TYR A 106 2.42 4.13 -5.45
N VAL A 107 1.78 5.30 -5.35
CA VAL A 107 2.47 6.59 -5.24
C VAL A 107 3.33 6.65 -3.98
N GLY A 108 2.83 6.18 -2.84
CA GLY A 108 3.58 6.11 -1.59
C GLY A 108 4.83 5.23 -1.70
N SER A 109 4.71 4.06 -2.32
CA SER A 109 5.87 3.17 -2.57
C SER A 109 6.90 3.82 -3.48
N LEU A 110 6.47 4.51 -4.54
CA LEU A 110 7.36 5.26 -5.43
C LEU A 110 8.05 6.42 -4.71
N LEU A 111 7.33 7.18 -3.88
CA LEU A 111 7.90 8.28 -3.09
C LEU A 111 8.97 7.78 -2.13
N LEU A 112 8.72 6.67 -1.43
CA LEU A 112 9.72 6.08 -0.53
C LEU A 112 10.99 5.66 -1.28
N LYS A 113 10.84 5.04 -2.45
CA LYS A 113 11.98 4.67 -3.32
C LYS A 113 12.71 5.90 -3.86
N ALA A 114 11.98 6.92 -4.27
CA ALA A 114 12.54 8.17 -4.77
C ALA A 114 13.31 8.93 -3.68
N LEU A 115 12.85 8.89 -2.42
CA LEU A 115 13.53 9.50 -1.28
C LEU A 115 14.78 8.71 -0.85
N ALA A 116 14.80 7.38 -1.02
CA ALA A 116 15.94 6.54 -0.67
C ALA A 116 17.20 6.85 -1.50
N GLY A 117 17.05 7.17 -2.79
CA GLY A 117 18.16 7.52 -3.69
C GLY A 117 19.04 8.69 -3.20
N PRO A 118 18.50 9.91 -3.03
CA PRO A 118 19.26 11.05 -2.54
C PRO A 118 19.74 10.85 -1.10
N ALA A 119 18.98 10.15 -0.25
CA ALA A 119 19.40 9.84 1.12
C ALA A 119 20.68 8.98 1.16
N LEU A 120 20.77 7.96 0.30
CA LEU A 120 21.95 7.11 0.19
C LEU A 120 23.16 7.89 -0.35
N SER A 121 22.96 8.71 -1.40
CA SER A 121 24.04 9.51 -1.98
C SER A 121 24.60 10.54 -1.00
N GLY A 122 23.73 11.27 -0.28
CA GLY A 122 24.15 12.21 0.75
C GLY A 122 24.93 11.55 1.89
N HIS A 123 24.47 10.36 2.34
CA HIS A 123 25.19 9.59 3.36
C HIS A 123 26.58 9.13 2.89
N GLN A 124 26.70 8.65 1.65
CA GLN A 124 27.98 8.26 1.06
C GLN A 124 28.96 9.44 0.97
N GLN A 125 28.50 10.60 0.51
CA GLN A 125 29.30 11.82 0.43
C GLN A 125 29.79 12.29 1.80
N LEU A 126 28.92 12.22 2.82
CA LEU A 126 29.28 12.59 4.19
C LEU A 126 30.32 11.64 4.79
N MET A 127 30.22 10.33 4.53
CA MET A 127 31.23 9.35 4.93
C MET A 127 32.56 9.58 4.21
N ALA A 128 32.55 9.86 2.91
CA ALA A 128 33.75 10.18 2.13
C ALA A 128 34.45 11.44 2.66
N PHE A 129 33.69 12.48 3.00
CA PHE A 129 34.25 13.70 3.63
C PHE A 129 34.95 13.39 4.96
N LYS A 130 34.29 12.63 5.85
CA LYS A 130 34.87 12.23 7.15
C LYS A 130 36.13 11.37 6.99
N GLN A 131 36.18 10.51 5.97
CA GLN A 131 37.37 9.70 5.67
C GLN A 131 38.52 10.55 5.12
N SER A 132 38.24 11.58 4.31
CA SER A 132 39.25 12.50 3.77
C SER A 132 39.84 13.48 4.81
N GLN A 133 39.21 13.61 5.99
CA GLN A 133 39.69 14.41 7.11
C GLN A 133 40.57 13.63 8.11
N LYS A 134 40.69 12.31 7.95
CA LYS A 134 41.64 11.48 8.71
C LYS A 134 42.95 11.35 7.96
#